data_AF-A0A6C0H3F2-F1
#
_entry.id   AF-A0A6C0H3F2-F1
#
_cell.length_a   1.000
_cell.length_b   1.000
_cell.length_c   1.000
_cell.angle_alpha   90.00
_cell.angle_beta   90.00
_cell.angle_gamma   90.00
#
_symmetry.space_group_name_H-M   'P 1'
#
loop_
_entity.id
_entity.type
_entity.pdbx_description
1 polymer ?
#
loop_
_entity_poly.entity_id
_entity_poly.type
_entity_poly.pdbx_seq_one_letter_code
_entity_poly.pdbx_strand_id
1 'polypeptide(L)'
;MQTRSNRLRKYAVVYEECLKKMRQEKIEVKSRSRRLKQKSPEVPNRRKASPVAKKELNTYQIFVREESRKSKYAGIPVQERMTAMAKEWKKVKNK
;
A
#
# COMPACT_ATOMS: atom_id res chain seq x y z
N MET A 1 40.00 18.89 36.60
CA MET A 1 39.06 19.70 35.77
C MET A 1 39.56 19.69 34.34
N GLN A 2 38.77 19.22 33.37
CA GLN A 2 39.21 19.11 31.97
C GLN A 2 39.20 20.50 31.30
N THR A 3 40.38 21.09 31.10
CA THR A 3 40.53 22.36 30.37
C THR A 3 40.47 22.10 28.86
N ARG A 4 39.26 21.96 28.30
CA ARG A 4 39.08 21.93 26.83
C ARG A 4 39.58 23.26 26.23
N SER A 5 40.38 23.17 25.17
CA SER A 5 40.91 24.34 24.45
C SER A 5 39.78 25.25 23.95
N ASN A 6 40.02 26.57 23.87
CA ASN A 6 39.02 27.55 23.41
C ASN A 6 38.49 27.21 22.01
N ARG A 7 39.33 26.65 21.14
CA ARG A 7 38.94 26.15 19.82
C ARG A 7 37.88 25.04 19.93
N LEU A 8 38.05 24.09 20.84
CA LEU A 8 37.07 23.01 21.05
C LEU A 8 35.75 23.52 21.65
N ARG A 9 35.80 24.56 22.49
CA ARG A 9 34.57 25.20 23.01
C ARG A 9 33.77 25.89 21.90
N LYS A 10 34.42 26.54 20.95
CA LYS A 10 33.77 27.20 19.79
C LYS A 10 32.92 26.23 18.98
N TYR A 11 33.41 25.00 18.78
CA TYR A 11 32.68 23.97 18.03
C TYR A 11 31.75 23.13 18.90
N ALA A 12 31.81 23.23 20.24
CA ALA A 12 30.95 22.46 21.13
C ALA A 12 29.47 22.80 20.90
N VAL A 13 29.15 24.09 20.76
CA VAL A 13 27.78 24.56 20.51
C VAL A 13 27.25 24.03 19.18
N VAL A 14 28.04 24.15 18.11
CA VAL A 14 27.67 23.65 16.77
C VAL A 14 27.45 22.15 16.77
N TYR A 15 28.30 21.41 17.48
CA TYR A 15 28.17 19.95 17.60
C TYR A 15 26.90 19.56 18.36
N GLU A 16 26.60 20.23 19.47
CA GLU A 16 25.37 19.99 20.24
C GLU A 16 24.11 20.33 19.44
N GLU A 17 24.12 21.42 18.68
CA GLU A 17 23.01 21.78 17.78
C GLU A 17 22.79 20.73 16.68
N CYS A 18 23.88 20.21 16.11
CA CYS A 18 23.80 19.15 15.10
C CYS A 18 23.19 17.86 15.67
N LEU A 19 23.63 17.45 16.88
CA LEU A 19 23.06 16.31 17.58
C LEU A 19 21.58 16.52 17.94
N LYS A 20 21.19 17.75 18.31
CA LYS A 20 19.79 18.10 18.63
C LYS A 20 18.89 17.99 17.40
N LYS A 21 19.32 18.50 16.24
CA LYS A 21 18.59 18.37 14.96
C LYS A 21 18.41 16.90 14.56
N MET A 22 19.48 16.11 14.61
CA MET A 22 19.39 14.66 14.31
C MET A 22 18.43 13.91 15.24
N ARG A 23 18.34 14.29 16.53
CA ARG A 23 17.37 13.71 17.46
C ARG A 23 15.93 14.10 17.11
N GLN A 24 15.70 15.36 16.73
CA GLN A 24 14.37 15.85 16.34
C GLN A 24 13.84 15.18 15.07
N GLU A 25 14.66 15.04 14.03
CA GLU A 25 14.27 14.36 12.78
C GLU A 25 13.85 12.90 13.02
N LYS A 26 14.60 12.17 13.87
CA LYS A 26 14.25 10.79 14.24
C LYS A 26 12.89 10.70 14.97
N ILE A 27 12.58 11.69 15.81
CA ILE A 27 11.30 11.76 16.52
C ILE A 27 10.16 12.12 15.55
N GLU A 28 10.39 13.06 14.64
CA GLU A 28 9.38 13.46 13.64
C GLU A 28 9.04 12.33 12.68
N VAL A 29 10.03 11.60 12.16
CA VAL A 29 9.79 10.42 11.30
C VAL A 29 8.98 9.34 12.04
N LYS A 30 9.30 9.08 13.32
CA LYS A 30 8.58 8.11 14.14
C LYS A 30 7.14 8.57 14.45
N SER A 31 6.91 9.87 14.63
CA SER A 31 5.57 10.45 14.84
C SER A 31 4.72 10.51 13.57
N ARG A 32 5.32 10.72 12.38
CA ARG A 32 4.64 10.63 11.09
C ARG A 32 4.17 9.21 10.79
N SER A 33 4.99 8.20 11.08
CA SER A 33 4.62 6.78 10.90
C SER A 33 3.42 6.35 11.76
N ARG A 34 3.28 6.91 12.97
CA ARG A 34 2.15 6.56 13.88
C ARG A 34 0.87 7.36 13.62
N ARG A 35 0.94 8.54 13.00
CA ARG A 35 -0.24 9.37 12.69
C ARG A 35 -1.04 8.93 11.46
N LEU A 36 -0.56 7.95 10.69
CA LEU A 36 -1.30 7.40 9.55
C LEU A 36 -2.31 6.29 9.91
N LYS A 37 -2.46 5.97 11.20
CA LYS A 37 -3.57 5.13 11.69
C LYS A 37 -4.64 5.97 12.39
N GLN A 38 -5.21 6.97 11.72
CA GLN A 38 -6.44 7.60 12.19
C GLN A 38 -7.41 7.90 11.04
N LYS A 39 -8.63 7.35 11.21
CA LYS A 39 -9.86 7.53 10.44
C LYS A 39 -9.91 6.79 9.11
N SER A 40 -10.28 5.51 9.17
CA SER A 40 -11.09 4.94 8.08
C SER A 40 -12.32 5.86 7.95
N PRO A 41 -12.62 6.41 6.76
CA PRO A 41 -13.87 7.11 6.57
C PRO A 41 -14.99 6.13 6.91
N GLU A 42 -15.91 6.56 7.77
CA GLU A 42 -17.17 5.87 7.98
C GLU A 42 -17.81 5.73 6.61
N VAL A 43 -17.91 4.50 6.11
CA VAL A 43 -18.41 4.21 4.78
C VAL A 43 -19.88 4.63 4.80
N PRO A 44 -20.30 5.69 4.07
CA PRO A 44 -21.70 6.03 4.01
C PRO A 44 -22.42 4.84 3.38
N ASN A 45 -23.42 4.32 4.10
CA ASN A 45 -24.27 3.23 3.67
C ASN A 45 -24.92 3.61 2.33
N ARG A 46 -24.29 3.23 1.21
CA ARG A 46 -24.75 3.50 -0.16
C ARG A 46 -25.94 2.60 -0.50
N ARG A 47 -27.04 2.72 0.25
CA ARG A 47 -28.36 2.21 -0.15
C ARG A 47 -29.11 3.27 -0.95
N LYS A 48 -28.56 3.65 -2.10
CA LYS A 48 -29.33 4.19 -3.23
C LYS A 48 -28.59 3.75 -4.50
N ALA A 49 -28.94 2.58 -4.99
CA ALA A 49 -28.56 2.14 -6.32
C ALA A 49 -29.32 3.04 -7.31
N SER A 50 -28.72 4.16 -7.70
CA SER A 50 -28.99 4.70 -9.03
C SER A 50 -28.65 3.60 -10.04
N PRO A 51 -29.33 3.51 -11.20
CA PRO A 51 -28.99 2.53 -12.22
C PRO A 51 -27.57 2.84 -12.69
N VAL A 52 -26.59 2.15 -12.10
CA VAL A 52 -25.18 2.24 -12.49
C VAL A 52 -25.15 1.75 -13.93
N ALA A 53 -24.80 2.64 -14.86
CA ALA A 53 -24.60 2.30 -16.26
C ALA A 53 -23.75 1.02 -16.31
N LYS A 54 -24.27 -0.02 -16.98
CA LYS A 54 -23.57 -1.30 -17.10
C LYS A 54 -22.28 -1.03 -17.86
N LYS A 55 -21.15 -1.01 -17.15
CA LYS A 55 -19.85 -0.90 -17.79
C LYS A 55 -19.66 -2.13 -18.68
N GLU A 56 -19.26 -1.91 -19.91
CA GLU A 56 -18.90 -2.99 -20.82
C GLU A 56 -17.73 -3.77 -20.22
N LEU A 57 -17.84 -5.09 -20.23
CA LEU A 57 -16.83 -5.98 -19.69
C LEU A 57 -15.65 -6.08 -20.67
N ASN A 58 -14.44 -5.97 -20.16
CA ASN A 58 -13.22 -6.22 -20.94
C ASN A 58 -13.18 -7.70 -21.38
N THR A 59 -12.48 -8.00 -22.49
CA THR A 59 -12.30 -9.36 -23.04
C THR A 59 -11.82 -10.37 -21.99
N TYR A 60 -10.85 -9.99 -21.16
CA TYR A 60 -10.39 -10.83 -20.05
C TYR A 60 -11.49 -11.10 -19.01
N GLN A 61 -12.35 -10.12 -18.74
CA GLN A 61 -13.44 -10.28 -17.77
C GLN A 61 -14.54 -11.19 -18.33
N ILE A 62 -14.81 -11.12 -19.63
CA ILE A 62 -15.71 -12.06 -20.32
C ILE A 62 -15.14 -13.48 -20.21
N PHE A 63 -13.85 -13.65 -20.51
CA PHE A 63 -13.16 -14.92 -20.37
C PHE A 63 -13.29 -15.49 -18.95
N VAL A 64 -12.94 -14.73 -17.92
CA VAL A 64 -13.06 -15.19 -16.52
C VAL A 64 -14.50 -15.57 -16.17
N ARG A 65 -15.49 -14.83 -16.67
CA ARG A 65 -16.92 -15.12 -16.42
C ARG A 65 -17.36 -16.45 -17.01
N GLU A 66 -16.84 -16.83 -18.18
CA GLU A 66 -17.12 -18.12 -18.82
C GLU A 66 -16.30 -19.24 -18.19
N GLU A 67 -15.01 -19.01 -18.00
CA GLU A 67 -14.03 -19.99 -17.51
C GLU A 67 -14.37 -20.42 -16.07
N SER A 68 -14.87 -19.50 -15.24
CA SER A 68 -15.26 -19.78 -13.85
C SER A 68 -16.48 -20.67 -13.68
N ARG A 69 -17.29 -20.86 -14.71
CA ARG A 69 -18.43 -21.78 -14.69
C ARG A 69 -18.02 -23.24 -14.88
N LYS A 70 -16.77 -23.48 -15.31
CA LYS A 70 -16.28 -24.84 -15.55
C LYS A 70 -16.06 -25.58 -14.23
N SER A 71 -16.43 -26.86 -14.21
CA SER A 71 -16.29 -27.75 -13.05
C SER A 71 -14.86 -27.82 -12.50
N LYS A 72 -13.85 -27.62 -13.35
CA LYS A 72 -12.43 -27.59 -12.95
C LYS A 72 -12.08 -26.55 -11.88
N TYR A 73 -12.94 -25.56 -11.67
CA TYR A 73 -12.75 -24.55 -10.63
C TYR A 73 -13.82 -24.58 -9.52
N ALA A 74 -14.71 -25.57 -9.54
CA ALA A 74 -15.65 -25.80 -8.46
C ALA A 74 -14.88 -26.25 -7.21
N GLY A 75 -15.19 -25.65 -6.06
CA GLY A 75 -14.54 -25.98 -4.78
C GLY A 75 -13.15 -25.35 -4.54
N ILE A 76 -12.52 -24.77 -5.57
CA ILE A 76 -11.24 -24.06 -5.42
C ILE A 76 -11.48 -22.67 -4.83
N PRO A 77 -10.65 -22.19 -3.88
CA PRO A 77 -10.75 -20.84 -3.34
C PRO A 77 -10.57 -19.79 -4.44
N VAL A 78 -11.26 -18.65 -4.27
CA VAL A 78 -11.38 -17.60 -5.31
C VAL A 78 -10.01 -17.14 -5.82
N GLN A 79 -9.04 -16.97 -4.92
CA GLN A 79 -7.70 -16.47 -5.26
C GLN A 79 -6.94 -17.45 -6.17
N GLU A 80 -6.97 -18.73 -5.85
CA GLU A 80 -6.34 -19.78 -6.65
C GLU A 80 -7.02 -19.94 -8.01
N ARG A 81 -8.35 -19.87 -8.02
CA ARG A 81 -9.16 -19.89 -9.25
C ARG A 81 -8.78 -18.75 -10.20
N MET A 82 -8.69 -17.52 -9.70
CA MET A 82 -8.29 -16.35 -10.50
C MET A 82 -6.86 -16.48 -11.02
N THR A 83 -5.95 -17.02 -10.20
CA THR A 83 -4.55 -17.25 -10.59
C THR A 83 -4.44 -18.27 -11.71
N ALA A 84 -5.20 -19.37 -11.63
CA ALA A 84 -5.24 -20.40 -12.67
C ALA A 84 -5.82 -19.86 -13.99
N MET A 85 -6.94 -19.11 -13.93
CA MET A 85 -7.51 -18.46 -15.11
C MET A 85 -6.58 -17.44 -15.75
N ALA A 86 -5.85 -16.66 -14.95
CA ALA A 86 -4.86 -15.72 -15.48
C ALA A 86 -3.74 -16.43 -16.25
N LYS A 87 -3.29 -17.60 -15.78
CA LYS A 87 -2.31 -18.43 -16.50
C LYS A 87 -2.89 -18.95 -17.82
N GLU A 88 -4.13 -19.41 -17.83
CA GLU A 88 -4.80 -19.87 -19.06
C GLU A 88 -4.99 -18.73 -20.07
N TRP A 89 -5.41 -17.55 -19.61
CA TRP A 89 -5.56 -16.38 -20.46
C TRP A 89 -4.26 -15.99 -21.16
N LYS A 90 -3.12 -16.05 -20.46
CA LYS A 90 -1.80 -15.83 -21.07
C LYS A 90 -1.50 -16.84 -22.18
N LYS A 91 -1.91 -18.10 -22.02
CA LYS A 91 -1.74 -19.13 -23.07
C LYS A 91 -2.60 -18.84 -24.29
N VAL A 92 -3.85 -18.41 -24.09
CA VAL A 92 -4.75 -18.03 -25.18
C VAL A 92 -4.24 -16.82 -25.95
N LYS A 93 -3.68 -15.82 -25.24
CA LYS A 93 -3.18 -14.58 -25.86
C LYS A 93 -1.85 -14.76 -26.61
N ASN A 94 -1.00 -15.68 -26.17
CA ASN A 94 0.32 -15.92 -26.76
C ASN A 94 0.30 -16.99 -27.87
N LYS A 95 -0.89 -17.35 -28.37
CA LYS A 95 -1.09 -18.34 -29.41
C LYS A 95 -1.53 -17.63 -30.69
#